data_AF-A0A4Y7PR31-F1
#
_entry.id   AF-A0A4Y7PR31-F1
#
_cell.length_a   1.000
_cell.length_b   1.000
_cell.length_c   1.000
_cell.angle_alpha   90.00
_cell.angle_beta   90.00
_cell.angle_gamma   90.00
#
_symmetry.space_group_name_H-M   'P 1'
#
loop_
_entity.id
_entity.type
_entity.pdbx_description
1 polymer ?
#
loop_
_entity_poly.entity_id
_entity_poly.type
_entity_poly.pdbx_seq_one_letter_code
_entity_poly.pdbx_strand_id
1 'polypeptide(L)'
;MINLSLPAHTLDALEVLCGKSSLATWVSSVEDYEDVKTLARKVKDELFSAARVEKLRLLPAESRDIILENVILFNRDAVILREFTLAVKTGDIGRVMNVLAYWMVMFRGTGSMPKYADALFYLLKDLKTMKPELRNAFLMNWLVNTTGLKDRFKEIDLLQEHQNFWAKDLQVQYNIPHNGNSHTSPCTETDINTLRKYLHEHKIQSYEPKRPDNEHALPVRDLMETGGAYAWTSSAFRNFRRENYSAKTNPTDASTNQPEGAANTEDTEQDDTDIDELNETEPSSIFDLDLDAEITGEDLGLDRDTAGNVVDLSTVVQAMREIIDDL
;
A
#
# COMPACT_ATOMS: atom_id res chain seq x y z
N MET A 1 1.85 2.38 -13.00
CA MET A 1 0.66 1.56 -13.38
C MET A 1 -0.63 2.03 -12.69
N ILE A 2 -0.71 2.08 -11.35
CA ILE A 2 -1.93 2.49 -10.63
C ILE A 2 -2.38 3.93 -10.91
N ASN A 3 -1.41 4.82 -11.16
CA ASN A 3 -1.69 6.20 -11.59
C ASN A 3 -2.40 6.30 -12.97
N LEU A 4 -2.42 5.23 -13.76
CA LEU A 4 -3.13 5.17 -15.06
C LEU A 4 -4.43 4.37 -14.93
N SER A 5 -4.35 3.19 -14.31
CA SER A 5 -5.49 2.27 -14.24
C SER A 5 -6.62 2.78 -13.34
N LEU A 6 -6.32 3.32 -12.16
CA LEU A 6 -7.37 3.79 -11.26
C LEU A 6 -8.20 4.95 -11.86
N PRO A 7 -7.59 6.00 -12.45
CA PRO A 7 -8.35 7.03 -13.16
C PRO A 7 -9.19 6.47 -14.31
N ALA A 8 -8.63 5.59 -15.15
CA ALA A 8 -9.36 4.97 -16.25
C ALA A 8 -10.59 4.19 -15.75
N HIS A 9 -10.42 3.37 -14.71
CA HIS A 9 -11.51 2.62 -14.08
C HIS A 9 -12.55 3.55 -13.46
N THR A 10 -12.13 4.62 -12.79
CA THR A 10 -13.06 5.58 -12.16
C THR A 10 -13.90 6.32 -13.20
N LEU A 11 -13.29 6.76 -14.30
CA LEU A 11 -13.98 7.46 -15.37
C LEU A 11 -14.97 6.54 -16.11
N ASP A 12 -14.56 5.32 -16.43
CA ASP A 12 -15.46 4.32 -17.04
C ASP A 12 -16.62 3.96 -16.09
N ALA A 13 -16.34 3.80 -14.79
CA ALA A 13 -17.37 3.56 -13.77
C ALA A 13 -18.42 4.68 -13.71
N LEU A 14 -17.97 5.93 -13.74
CA LEU A 14 -18.85 7.11 -13.77
C LEU A 14 -19.72 7.10 -15.04
N GLU A 15 -19.12 6.82 -16.20
CA GLU A 15 -19.82 6.78 -17.47
C GLU A 15 -20.89 5.66 -17.50
N VAL A 16 -20.55 4.46 -17.04
CA VAL A 16 -21.49 3.33 -16.95
C VAL A 16 -22.67 3.65 -16.03
N LEU A 17 -22.45 4.35 -14.91
CA LEU A 17 -23.46 4.54 -13.86
C LEU A 17 -24.20 5.87 -13.90
N CYS A 18 -23.74 6.85 -14.71
CA CYS A 18 -24.37 8.17 -14.83
C CYS A 18 -25.76 8.13 -15.48
N GLY A 19 -26.11 7.06 -16.21
CA GLY A 19 -27.42 6.88 -16.84
C GLY A 19 -27.69 7.83 -18.01
N LYS A 20 -26.66 8.48 -18.54
CA LYS A 20 -26.70 9.34 -19.73
C LYS A 20 -25.84 8.75 -20.84
N SER A 21 -25.91 9.32 -22.04
CA SER A 21 -25.16 8.84 -23.21
C SER A 21 -23.65 9.07 -23.11
N SER A 22 -23.20 10.03 -22.30
CA SER A 22 -21.79 10.27 -22.02
C SER A 22 -21.61 11.04 -20.72
N LEU A 23 -20.41 10.95 -20.14
CA LEU A 23 -20.06 11.71 -18.93
C LEU A 23 -20.22 13.23 -19.15
N ALA A 24 -19.84 13.77 -20.32
CA ALA A 24 -19.99 15.19 -20.63
C ALA A 24 -21.45 15.67 -20.62
N THR A 25 -22.37 14.84 -21.13
CA THR A 25 -23.82 15.14 -21.08
C THR A 25 -24.36 15.09 -19.66
N TRP A 26 -23.82 14.19 -18.83
CA TRP A 26 -24.19 14.15 -17.41
C TRP A 26 -23.68 15.38 -16.66
N VAL A 27 -22.41 15.77 -16.84
CA VAL A 27 -21.82 16.98 -16.23
C VAL A 27 -22.62 18.23 -16.59
N SER A 28 -23.10 18.34 -17.83
CA SER A 28 -23.94 19.45 -18.27
C SER A 28 -25.32 19.49 -17.61
N SER A 29 -25.75 18.38 -17.01
CA SER A 29 -27.03 18.26 -16.28
C SER A 29 -26.90 18.35 -14.76
N VAL A 30 -25.68 18.48 -14.24
CA VAL A 30 -25.43 18.63 -12.79
C VAL A 30 -25.84 20.03 -12.37
N GLU A 31 -26.77 20.11 -11.41
CA GLU A 31 -27.23 21.38 -10.86
C GLU A 31 -26.64 21.62 -9.46
N ASP A 32 -26.47 20.57 -8.66
CA ASP A 32 -25.98 20.66 -7.28
C ASP A 32 -24.89 19.64 -6.93
N TYR A 33 -24.11 19.95 -5.87
CA TYR A 33 -23.09 19.06 -5.31
C TYR A 33 -23.66 17.70 -4.86
N GLU A 34 -24.91 17.66 -4.40
CA GLU A 34 -25.54 16.38 -4.02
C GLU A 34 -25.78 15.45 -5.21
N ASP A 35 -25.89 15.95 -6.45
CA ASP A 35 -25.97 15.11 -7.65
C ASP A 35 -24.65 14.35 -7.85
N VAL A 36 -23.53 15.06 -7.72
CA VAL A 36 -22.18 14.49 -7.81
C VAL A 36 -21.96 13.45 -6.72
N LYS A 37 -22.33 13.79 -5.48
CA LYS A 37 -22.19 12.89 -4.34
C LYS A 37 -23.09 11.66 -4.48
N THR A 38 -24.27 11.79 -5.07
CA THR A 38 -25.18 10.68 -5.34
C THR A 38 -24.59 9.72 -6.36
N LEU A 39 -24.04 10.23 -7.47
CA LEU A 39 -23.34 9.38 -8.44
C LEU A 39 -22.10 8.74 -7.82
N ALA A 40 -21.29 9.48 -7.06
CA ALA A 40 -20.09 8.96 -6.41
C ALA A 40 -20.41 7.84 -5.41
N ARG A 41 -21.47 7.99 -4.60
CA ARG A 41 -21.95 6.92 -3.70
C ARG A 41 -22.37 5.69 -4.51
N LYS A 42 -23.11 5.88 -5.61
CA LYS A 42 -23.53 4.79 -6.49
C LYS A 42 -22.34 4.05 -7.11
N VAL A 43 -21.34 4.78 -7.62
CA VAL A 43 -20.09 4.20 -8.14
C VAL A 43 -19.36 3.43 -7.06
N LYS A 44 -19.23 4.01 -5.86
CA LYS A 44 -18.60 3.34 -4.73
C LYS A 44 -19.31 2.01 -4.42
N ASP A 45 -20.63 2.05 -4.26
CA ASP A 45 -21.43 0.91 -3.81
C ASP A 45 -21.50 -0.21 -4.86
N GLU A 46 -21.52 0.12 -6.15
CA GLU A 46 -21.60 -0.86 -7.25
C GLU A 46 -20.24 -1.33 -7.77
N LEU A 47 -19.19 -0.50 -7.74
CA LEU A 47 -17.92 -0.79 -8.44
C LEU A 47 -16.67 -0.74 -7.57
N PHE A 48 -16.76 -0.30 -6.31
CA PHE A 48 -15.62 -0.20 -5.38
C PHE A 48 -15.91 -0.80 -4.00
N SER A 49 -16.98 -1.60 -3.87
CA SER A 49 -17.45 -2.10 -2.56
C SER A 49 -17.34 -3.62 -2.45
N ALA A 50 -16.72 -4.07 -1.36
CA ALA A 50 -16.66 -5.49 -0.98
C ALA A 50 -18.06 -6.10 -0.82
N ALA A 51 -19.01 -5.31 -0.30
CA ALA A 51 -20.40 -5.75 -0.12
C ALA A 51 -21.09 -6.09 -1.44
N ARG A 52 -20.66 -5.47 -2.56
CA ARG A 52 -21.17 -5.84 -3.88
C ARG A 52 -20.63 -7.18 -4.33
N VAL A 53 -19.35 -7.44 -4.09
CA VAL A 53 -18.68 -8.71 -4.40
C VAL A 53 -19.32 -9.85 -3.61
N GLU A 54 -19.61 -9.64 -2.32
CA GLU A 54 -20.32 -10.62 -1.49
C GLU A 54 -21.68 -10.98 -2.10
N LYS A 55 -22.48 -9.99 -2.51
CA LYS A 55 -23.77 -10.22 -3.19
C LYS A 55 -23.61 -10.98 -4.51
N LEU A 56 -22.57 -10.70 -5.29
CA LEU A 56 -22.29 -11.40 -6.55
C LEU A 56 -21.89 -12.87 -6.29
N ARG A 57 -21.10 -13.12 -5.24
CA ARG A 57 -20.66 -14.46 -4.84
C ARG A 57 -21.79 -15.34 -4.29
N LEU A 58 -22.90 -14.74 -3.84
CA LEU A 58 -24.10 -15.47 -3.43
C LEU A 58 -24.96 -15.96 -4.62
N LEU A 59 -24.69 -15.48 -5.84
CA LEU A 59 -25.41 -15.93 -7.03
C LEU A 59 -25.02 -17.38 -7.42
N PRO A 60 -25.90 -18.10 -8.13
CA PRO A 60 -25.54 -19.39 -8.74
C PRO A 60 -24.32 -19.25 -9.66
N ALA A 61 -23.54 -20.31 -9.81
CA ALA A 61 -22.30 -20.31 -10.57
C ALA A 61 -22.49 -19.84 -12.03
N GLU A 62 -23.65 -20.15 -12.63
CA GLU A 62 -24.02 -19.79 -13.99
C GLU A 62 -24.37 -18.30 -14.15
N SER A 63 -24.62 -17.60 -13.05
CA SER A 63 -24.95 -16.17 -13.01
C SER A 63 -23.85 -15.33 -12.38
N ARG A 64 -22.71 -15.95 -12.05
CA ARG A 64 -21.58 -15.30 -11.39
C ARG A 64 -20.64 -14.69 -12.42
N ASP A 65 -20.41 -13.38 -12.34
CA ASP A 65 -19.44 -12.68 -13.20
C ASP A 65 -18.13 -12.50 -12.44
N ILE A 66 -17.21 -13.45 -12.61
CA ILE A 66 -15.94 -13.52 -11.86
C ILE A 66 -15.02 -12.35 -12.26
N ILE A 67 -15.07 -11.96 -13.54
CA ILE A 67 -14.27 -10.83 -14.05
C ILE A 67 -14.72 -9.54 -13.37
N LEU A 68 -16.03 -9.29 -13.29
CA LEU A 68 -16.56 -8.12 -12.59
C LEU A 68 -16.19 -8.14 -11.10
N GLU A 69 -16.31 -9.29 -10.42
CA GLU A 69 -15.88 -9.41 -9.01
C GLU A 69 -14.43 -9.00 -8.80
N ASN A 70 -13.53 -9.51 -9.65
CA ASN A 70 -12.11 -9.22 -9.57
C ASN A 70 -11.81 -7.74 -9.79
N VAL A 71 -12.51 -7.11 -10.74
CA VAL A 71 -12.37 -5.67 -11.03
C VAL A 71 -12.87 -4.81 -9.87
N ILE A 72 -13.98 -5.19 -9.22
CA ILE A 72 -14.49 -4.46 -8.05
C ILE A 72 -13.49 -4.52 -6.89
N LEU A 73 -12.88 -5.69 -6.65
CA LEU A 73 -11.84 -5.84 -5.62
C LEU A 73 -10.60 -5.03 -5.97
N PHE A 74 -10.15 -5.06 -7.22
CA PHE A 74 -9.04 -4.25 -7.70
C PHE A 74 -9.31 -2.75 -7.50
N ASN A 75 -10.49 -2.27 -7.91
CA ASN A 75 -10.92 -0.89 -7.78
C ASN A 75 -10.86 -0.42 -6.31
N ARG A 76 -11.43 -1.21 -5.40
CA ARG A 76 -11.39 -0.95 -3.96
C ARG A 76 -9.96 -0.83 -3.44
N ASP A 77 -9.13 -1.81 -3.74
CA ASP A 77 -7.77 -1.90 -3.20
C ASP A 77 -6.85 -0.81 -3.80
N ALA A 78 -7.05 -0.46 -5.08
CA ALA A 78 -6.35 0.63 -5.75
C ALA A 78 -6.67 2.01 -5.13
N VAL A 79 -7.91 2.24 -4.69
CA VAL A 79 -8.28 3.48 -3.96
C VAL A 79 -7.55 3.57 -2.62
N ILE A 80 -7.40 2.46 -1.89
CA ILE A 80 -6.64 2.43 -0.62
C ILE A 80 -5.18 2.83 -0.86
N LEU A 81 -4.55 2.32 -1.92
CA LEU A 81 -3.18 2.72 -2.26
C LEU A 81 -3.10 4.18 -2.67
N ARG A 82 -4.06 4.68 -3.46
CA ARG A 82 -4.10 6.09 -3.86
C ARG A 82 -4.25 7.00 -2.65
N GLU A 83 -5.06 6.60 -1.66
CA GLU A 83 -5.22 7.32 -0.40
C GLU A 83 -3.90 7.40 0.37
N PHE A 84 -3.12 6.32 0.42
CA PHE A 84 -1.78 6.33 1.02
C PHE A 84 -0.86 7.34 0.33
N THR A 85 -0.76 7.30 -1.00
CA THR A 85 0.09 8.25 -1.75
C THR A 85 -0.34 9.70 -1.53
N LEU A 86 -1.64 9.98 -1.49
CA LEU A 86 -2.15 11.32 -1.22
C LEU A 86 -1.88 11.75 0.23
N ALA A 87 -2.02 10.85 1.20
CA ALA A 87 -1.72 11.11 2.60
C ALA A 87 -0.24 11.46 2.80
N VAL A 88 0.67 10.67 2.21
CA VAL A 88 2.11 10.98 2.20
C VAL A 88 2.35 12.34 1.56
N LYS A 89 1.84 12.57 0.34
CA LYS A 89 2.07 13.80 -0.42
C LYS A 89 1.63 15.05 0.37
N THR A 90 0.46 14.97 1.00
CA THR A 90 -0.12 16.06 1.81
C THR A 90 0.53 16.20 3.20
N GLY A 91 1.38 15.25 3.62
CA GLY A 91 1.99 15.25 4.95
C GLY A 91 1.05 14.80 6.07
N ASP A 92 -0.08 14.17 5.75
CA ASP A 92 -1.07 13.73 6.73
C ASP A 92 -0.72 12.33 7.25
N ILE A 93 0.10 12.30 8.29
CA ILE A 93 0.51 11.06 8.96
C ILE A 93 -0.69 10.31 9.57
N GLY A 94 -1.75 11.00 9.97
CA GLY A 94 -2.95 10.35 10.52
C GLY A 94 -3.65 9.48 9.49
N ARG A 95 -3.81 9.99 8.26
CA ARG A 95 -4.34 9.23 7.13
C ARG A 95 -3.43 8.07 6.73
N VAL A 96 -2.10 8.27 6.75
CA VAL A 96 -1.13 7.18 6.55
C VAL A 96 -1.37 6.06 7.58
N MET A 97 -1.48 6.40 8.87
CA MET A 97 -1.71 5.40 9.92
C MET A 97 -3.03 4.65 9.74
N ASN A 98 -4.08 5.31 9.27
CA ASN A 98 -5.34 4.64 8.95
C ASN A 98 -5.14 3.59 7.85
N VAL A 99 -4.46 3.94 6.75
CA VAL A 99 -4.20 2.99 5.66
C VAL A 99 -3.32 1.83 6.14
N LEU A 100 -2.29 2.09 6.95
CA LEU A 100 -1.46 1.02 7.53
C LEU A 100 -2.27 0.04 8.39
N ALA A 101 -3.31 0.51 9.10
CA ALA A 101 -4.21 -0.37 9.83
C ALA A 101 -5.05 -1.26 8.91
N TYR A 102 -5.48 -0.75 7.74
CA TYR A 102 -6.11 -1.59 6.71
C TYR A 102 -5.14 -2.62 6.14
N TRP A 103 -3.93 -2.19 5.77
CA TRP A 103 -2.91 -3.08 5.21
C TRP A 103 -2.42 -4.16 6.17
N MET A 104 -2.35 -3.86 7.47
CA MET A 104 -2.08 -4.87 8.50
C MET A 104 -3.03 -6.08 8.35
N VAL A 105 -4.32 -5.83 8.13
CA VAL A 105 -5.32 -6.89 7.90
C VAL A 105 -5.15 -7.52 6.52
N MET A 106 -5.03 -6.71 5.46
CA MET A 106 -4.89 -7.22 4.08
C MET A 106 -3.67 -8.13 3.90
N PHE A 107 -2.51 -7.73 4.43
CA PHE A 107 -1.28 -8.50 4.35
C PHE A 107 -1.42 -9.85 5.03
N ARG A 108 -2.20 -9.93 6.11
CA ARG A 108 -2.51 -11.22 6.73
C ARG A 108 -3.34 -12.13 5.83
N GLY A 109 -4.21 -11.54 5.01
CA GLY A 109 -5.02 -12.25 4.03
C GLY A 109 -4.27 -12.84 2.84
N THR A 110 -3.03 -12.39 2.58
CA THR A 110 -2.19 -12.89 1.47
C THR A 110 -1.78 -14.35 1.65
N GLY A 111 -1.54 -14.78 2.90
CA GLY A 111 -1.08 -16.13 3.25
C GLY A 111 0.43 -16.35 3.12
N SER A 112 1.14 -15.53 2.33
CA SER A 112 2.57 -15.69 2.06
C SER A 112 3.47 -14.71 2.82
N MET A 113 2.89 -13.66 3.41
CA MET A 113 3.63 -12.52 3.97
C MET A 113 3.21 -12.16 5.42
N PRO A 114 3.22 -13.12 6.37
CA PRO A 114 2.77 -12.84 7.74
C PRO A 114 3.64 -11.81 8.46
N LYS A 115 4.94 -11.76 8.13
CA LYS A 115 5.94 -10.88 8.77
C LYS A 115 5.57 -9.39 8.66
N TYR A 116 5.07 -8.96 7.50
CA TYR A 116 4.66 -7.56 7.29
C TYR A 116 3.40 -7.20 8.08
N ALA A 117 2.43 -8.12 8.14
CA ALA A 117 1.24 -7.94 8.96
C ALA A 117 1.60 -7.85 10.46
N ASP A 118 2.49 -8.71 10.93
CA ASP A 118 2.95 -8.72 12.32
C ASP A 118 3.75 -7.45 12.64
N ALA A 119 4.64 -7.01 11.75
CA ALA A 119 5.39 -5.76 11.89
C ALA A 119 4.48 -4.53 12.01
N LEU A 120 3.48 -4.42 11.12
CA LEU A 120 2.48 -3.34 11.18
C LEU A 120 1.66 -3.42 12.47
N PHE A 121 1.32 -4.63 12.94
CA PHE A 121 0.60 -4.80 14.19
C PHE A 121 1.42 -4.32 15.40
N TYR A 122 2.68 -4.73 15.53
CA TYR A 122 3.55 -4.30 16.61
C TYR A 122 3.75 -2.79 16.61
N LEU A 123 4.02 -2.21 15.43
CA LEU A 123 4.10 -0.78 15.23
C LEU A 123 2.83 -0.03 15.69
N LEU A 124 1.65 -0.48 15.24
CA LEU A 124 0.38 0.14 15.62
C LEU A 124 0.08 -0.04 17.12
N LYS A 125 0.42 -1.19 17.71
CA LYS A 125 0.32 -1.44 19.15
C LYS A 125 1.21 -0.47 19.92
N ASP A 126 2.47 -0.35 19.53
CA ASP A 126 3.45 0.48 20.23
C ASP A 126 3.09 1.95 20.15
N LEU A 127 2.64 2.43 18.99
CA LEU A 127 2.10 3.78 18.87
C LEU A 127 0.90 4.02 19.80
N LYS A 128 0.00 3.03 19.94
CA LYS A 128 -1.15 3.16 20.86
C LYS A 128 -0.74 3.20 22.34
N THR A 129 0.30 2.45 22.74
CA THR A 129 0.76 2.40 24.15
C THR A 129 1.78 3.48 24.48
N MET A 130 2.40 4.10 23.48
CA MET A 130 3.39 5.16 23.62
C MET A 130 2.79 6.43 24.24
N LYS A 131 3.60 7.11 25.06
CA LYS A 131 3.24 8.43 25.63
C LYS A 131 2.93 9.42 24.49
N PRO A 132 1.88 10.26 24.62
CA PRO A 132 1.43 11.13 23.53
C PRO A 132 2.53 12.02 22.94
N GLU A 133 3.41 12.55 23.79
CA GLU A 133 4.50 13.45 23.39
C GLU A 133 5.55 12.70 22.55
N LEU A 134 5.92 11.49 22.98
CA LEU A 134 6.85 10.63 22.25
C LEU A 134 6.23 10.13 20.94
N ARG A 135 4.95 9.76 20.95
CA ARG A 135 4.22 9.38 19.74
C ARG A 135 4.21 10.51 18.72
N ASN A 136 3.92 11.72 19.16
CA ASN A 136 3.92 12.88 18.26
C ASN A 136 5.32 13.11 17.68
N ALA A 137 6.37 13.11 18.51
CA ALA A 137 7.74 13.25 18.03
C ALA A 137 8.12 12.15 17.02
N PHE A 138 7.75 10.89 17.31
CA PHE A 138 8.02 9.76 16.42
C PHE A 138 7.31 9.90 15.06
N LEU A 139 6.01 10.19 15.07
CA LEU A 139 5.20 10.35 13.85
C LEU A 139 5.59 11.57 13.01
N MET A 140 6.03 12.66 13.65
CA MET A 140 6.53 13.85 12.95
C MET A 140 7.85 13.61 12.20
N ASN A 141 8.57 12.54 12.53
CA ASN A 141 9.80 12.16 11.83
C ASN A 141 9.56 11.22 10.65
N TRP A 142 8.33 10.81 10.35
CA TRP A 142 8.08 9.84 9.28
C TRP A 142 7.98 10.47 7.89
N LEU A 143 7.47 11.69 7.83
CA LEU A 143 7.28 12.42 6.59
C LEU A 143 8.11 13.70 6.65
N VAL A 144 8.81 13.99 5.57
CA VAL A 144 9.69 15.15 5.46
C VAL A 144 9.36 15.95 4.22
N ASN A 145 9.34 17.28 4.35
CA ASN A 145 9.22 18.19 3.22
C ASN A 145 10.43 19.12 3.18
N THR A 146 11.41 18.74 2.35
CA THR A 146 12.66 19.50 2.20
C THR A 146 12.48 20.79 1.41
N THR A 147 11.39 20.92 0.65
CA THR A 147 11.12 22.07 -0.23
C THR A 147 10.29 23.16 0.46
N GLY A 148 9.53 22.81 1.50
CA GLY A 148 8.55 23.69 2.13
C GLY A 148 7.30 23.98 1.29
N LEU A 149 7.18 23.38 0.10
CA LEU A 149 6.03 23.58 -0.79
C LEU A 149 4.87 22.65 -0.43
N LYS A 150 3.64 23.09 -0.66
CA LYS A 150 2.44 22.28 -0.43
C LYS A 150 2.49 21.00 -1.28
N ASP A 151 2.03 19.88 -0.71
CA ASP A 151 1.90 18.59 -1.39
C ASP A 151 3.25 18.02 -1.90
N ARG A 152 4.34 18.30 -1.17
CA ARG A 152 5.72 17.87 -1.48
C ARG A 152 6.38 17.11 -0.32
N PHE A 153 5.59 16.56 0.58
CA PHE A 153 6.11 15.63 1.59
C PHE A 153 6.54 14.33 0.92
N LYS A 154 7.61 13.73 1.46
CA LYS A 154 8.17 12.44 1.08
C LYS A 154 8.36 11.60 2.34
N GLU A 155 8.39 10.29 2.20
CA GLU A 155 8.80 9.38 3.27
C GLU A 155 10.25 9.71 3.67
N ILE A 156 10.54 9.73 4.97
CA ILE A 156 11.91 9.99 5.44
C ILE A 156 12.88 8.90 4.99
N ASP A 157 12.39 7.67 4.89
CA ASP A 157 13.18 6.52 4.43
C ASP A 157 13.63 6.72 2.98
N LEU A 158 12.76 7.23 2.11
CA LEU A 158 13.11 7.59 0.74
C LEU A 158 14.19 8.69 0.69
N LEU A 159 14.20 9.63 1.64
CA LEU A 159 15.28 10.62 1.74
C LEU A 159 16.61 9.96 2.18
N GLN A 160 16.56 8.99 3.08
CA GLN A 160 17.73 8.21 3.49
C GLN A 160 18.27 7.37 2.32
N GLU A 161 17.41 6.74 1.55
CA GLU A 161 17.78 6.01 0.33
C GLU A 161 18.46 6.93 -0.70
N HIS A 162 17.93 8.13 -0.90
CA HIS A 162 18.57 9.13 -1.75
C HIS A 162 19.98 9.46 -1.24
N GLN A 163 20.16 9.68 0.06
CA GLN A 163 21.49 9.95 0.64
C GLN A 163 22.44 8.76 0.45
N ASN A 164 21.95 7.53 0.62
CA ASN A 164 22.72 6.30 0.40
C ASN A 164 23.13 6.14 -1.07
N PHE A 165 22.23 6.47 -2.00
CA PHE A 165 22.52 6.49 -3.44
C PHE A 165 23.66 7.46 -3.75
N TRP A 166 23.57 8.71 -3.32
CA TRP A 166 24.64 9.70 -3.55
C TRP A 166 25.97 9.31 -2.90
N ALA A 167 25.96 8.66 -1.73
CA ALA A 167 27.17 8.16 -1.10
C ALA A 167 27.86 7.08 -1.94
N LYS A 168 27.09 6.18 -2.56
CA LYS A 168 27.60 5.17 -3.50
C LYS A 168 28.05 5.76 -4.82
N ASP A 169 27.29 6.71 -5.38
CA ASP A 169 27.65 7.41 -6.61
C ASP A 169 28.95 8.19 -6.47
N LEU A 170 29.16 8.87 -5.33
CA LEU A 170 30.43 9.53 -5.00
C LEU A 170 31.60 8.52 -4.89
N GLN A 171 31.33 7.29 -4.44
CA GLN A 171 32.31 6.20 -4.38
C GLN A 171 32.67 5.67 -5.79
N VAL A 172 31.70 5.66 -6.72
CA VAL A 172 31.87 5.24 -8.12
C VAL A 172 32.43 6.37 -9.01
N GLN A 173 32.29 7.64 -8.60
CA GLN A 173 32.77 8.83 -9.31
C GLN A 173 34.30 8.91 -9.50
N TYR A 174 35.04 7.93 -8.99
CA TYR A 174 36.41 7.63 -9.39
C TYR A 174 36.52 6.82 -10.70
N ASN A 175 35.57 6.95 -11.65
CA ASN A 175 35.73 7.04 -13.13
C ASN A 175 34.78 6.15 -13.99
N ILE A 176 33.49 6.52 -14.21
CA ILE A 176 32.60 5.94 -15.27
C ILE A 176 31.62 7.03 -15.85
N PRO A 177 31.23 6.99 -17.15
CA PRO A 177 30.66 8.10 -17.91
C PRO A 177 29.12 8.23 -17.87
N HIS A 178 28.65 9.36 -18.42
CA HIS A 178 27.29 9.89 -18.48
C HIS A 178 26.21 8.95 -19.06
N ASN A 179 25.13 8.72 -18.30
CA ASN A 179 23.90 8.09 -18.79
C ASN A 179 23.02 9.11 -19.55
N GLY A 180 22.42 8.68 -20.66
CA GLY A 180 21.71 9.54 -21.60
C GLY A 180 20.37 10.10 -21.08
N ASN A 181 20.13 11.38 -21.36
CA ASN A 181 18.97 12.17 -20.93
C ASN A 181 17.78 12.12 -21.91
N SER A 182 17.33 10.94 -22.32
CA SER A 182 16.17 10.84 -23.22
C SER A 182 15.14 9.86 -22.71
N HIS A 183 14.28 10.36 -21.83
CA HIS A 183 13.01 9.74 -21.52
C HIS A 183 11.96 10.32 -22.47
N THR A 184 11.22 9.44 -23.14
CA THR A 184 9.96 9.85 -23.77
C THR A 184 8.92 9.75 -22.67
N SER A 185 8.53 10.86 -22.05
CA SER A 185 7.41 10.86 -21.11
C SER A 185 6.15 10.49 -21.89
N PRO A 186 5.61 9.27 -21.73
CA PRO A 186 4.40 8.89 -22.45
C PRO A 186 3.29 9.84 -22.04
N CYS A 187 2.46 10.26 -22.99
CA CYS A 187 1.30 11.08 -22.68
C CYS A 187 0.36 10.28 -21.79
N THR A 188 0.36 10.59 -20.48
CA THR A 188 -0.41 9.90 -19.44
C THR A 188 -1.90 9.81 -19.80
N GLU A 189 -2.39 10.83 -20.49
CA GLU A 189 -3.77 10.97 -20.93
C GLU A 189 -4.15 10.02 -22.08
N THR A 190 -3.30 9.90 -23.10
CA THR A 190 -3.52 8.96 -24.21
C THR A 190 -3.62 7.52 -23.71
N ASP A 191 -2.79 7.18 -22.72
CA ASP A 191 -2.80 5.85 -22.09
C ASP A 191 -4.06 5.61 -21.26
N ILE A 192 -4.50 6.61 -20.48
CA ILE A 192 -5.77 6.55 -19.73
C ILE A 192 -6.95 6.37 -20.68
N ASN A 193 -6.99 7.12 -21.78
CA ASN A 193 -8.06 7.02 -22.78
C ASN A 193 -8.06 5.65 -23.48
N THR A 194 -6.88 5.11 -23.79
CA THR A 194 -6.74 3.78 -24.37
C THR A 194 -7.28 2.70 -23.43
N LEU A 195 -6.94 2.79 -22.14
CA LEU A 195 -7.47 1.88 -21.11
C LEU A 195 -8.98 2.03 -20.94
N ARG A 196 -9.49 3.26 -20.87
CA ARG A 196 -10.94 3.53 -20.78
C ARG A 196 -11.70 2.93 -21.96
N LYS A 197 -11.20 3.12 -23.18
CA LYS A 197 -11.80 2.53 -24.39
C LYS A 197 -11.85 1.01 -24.30
N TYR A 198 -10.76 0.38 -23.85
CA TYR A 198 -10.71 -1.06 -23.65
C TYR A 198 -11.74 -1.56 -22.63
N LEU A 199 -11.83 -0.89 -21.47
CA LEU A 199 -12.79 -1.22 -20.41
C LEU A 199 -14.25 -1.13 -20.91
N HIS A 200 -14.55 -0.08 -21.67
CA HIS A 200 -15.88 0.17 -22.22
C HIS A 200 -16.25 -0.84 -23.31
N GLU A 201 -15.38 -1.07 -24.29
CA GLU A 201 -15.59 -2.01 -25.40
C GLU A 201 -15.85 -3.44 -24.90
N HIS A 202 -15.08 -3.87 -23.90
CA HIS A 202 -15.22 -5.18 -23.30
C HIS A 202 -16.25 -5.19 -22.16
N LYS A 203 -16.91 -4.07 -21.86
CA LYS A 203 -17.92 -3.94 -20.80
C LYS A 203 -17.45 -4.46 -19.44
N ILE A 204 -16.17 -4.29 -19.09
CA ILE A 204 -15.53 -4.94 -17.94
C ILE A 204 -16.20 -4.56 -16.62
N GLN A 205 -16.68 -3.32 -16.50
CA GLN A 205 -17.36 -2.79 -15.30
C GLN A 205 -18.88 -2.92 -15.35
N SER A 206 -19.43 -3.63 -16.34
CA SER A 206 -20.86 -3.95 -16.42
C SER A 206 -21.10 -5.42 -16.10
N TYR A 207 -22.21 -5.70 -15.41
CA TYR A 207 -22.60 -7.07 -15.09
C TYR A 207 -23.03 -7.82 -16.35
N GLU A 208 -22.26 -8.85 -16.73
CA GLU A 208 -22.48 -9.68 -17.90
C GLU A 208 -22.21 -11.15 -17.55
N PRO A 209 -23.19 -11.89 -16.99
CA PRO A 209 -22.97 -13.25 -16.50
C PRO A 209 -22.59 -14.26 -17.60
N LYS A 210 -22.92 -13.96 -18.87
CA LYS A 210 -22.60 -14.81 -20.03
C LYS A 210 -21.34 -14.35 -20.77
N ARG A 211 -20.45 -13.63 -20.08
CA ARG A 211 -19.20 -13.14 -20.66
C ARG A 211 -18.33 -14.30 -21.16
N PRO A 212 -17.74 -14.18 -22.36
CA PRO A 212 -16.79 -15.18 -22.86
C PRO A 212 -15.62 -15.34 -21.88
N ASP A 213 -15.11 -16.56 -21.76
CA ASP A 213 -13.96 -16.93 -20.92
C ASP A 213 -14.15 -16.75 -19.40
N ASN A 214 -15.36 -16.43 -18.93
CA ASN A 214 -15.66 -16.35 -17.49
C ASN A 214 -15.41 -17.68 -16.76
N GLU A 215 -15.56 -18.82 -17.45
CA GLU A 215 -15.24 -20.16 -16.91
C GLU A 215 -13.74 -20.38 -16.66
N HIS A 216 -12.88 -19.63 -17.34
CA HIS A 216 -11.42 -19.68 -17.16
C HIS A 216 -10.92 -18.66 -16.13
N ALA A 217 -11.77 -17.72 -15.70
CA ALA A 217 -11.41 -16.71 -14.72
C ALA A 217 -11.34 -17.31 -13.31
N LEU A 218 -10.25 -17.04 -12.60
CA LEU A 218 -10.11 -17.42 -11.19
C LEU A 218 -10.57 -16.26 -10.30
N PRO A 219 -11.43 -16.52 -9.31
CA PRO A 219 -11.86 -15.48 -8.38
C PRO A 219 -10.69 -15.06 -7.49
N VAL A 220 -10.43 -13.76 -7.46
CA VAL A 220 -9.38 -13.16 -6.64
C VAL A 220 -9.80 -13.24 -5.17
N ARG A 221 -8.83 -13.55 -4.31
CA ARG A 221 -9.02 -13.55 -2.86
C ARG A 221 -9.28 -12.13 -2.38
N ASP A 222 -10.35 -11.93 -1.62
CA ASP A 222 -10.54 -10.68 -0.90
C ASP A 222 -9.61 -10.67 0.33
N LEU A 223 -8.53 -9.90 0.25
CA LEU A 223 -7.50 -9.83 1.29
C LEU A 223 -8.04 -9.29 2.63
N MET A 224 -9.03 -8.41 2.59
CA MET A 224 -9.66 -7.88 3.81
C MET A 224 -10.52 -8.95 4.48
N GLU A 225 -11.29 -9.70 3.70
CA GLU A 225 -12.12 -10.80 4.19
C GLU A 225 -11.26 -11.90 4.83
N THR A 226 -10.25 -12.38 4.10
CA THR A 226 -9.39 -13.48 4.59
C THR A 226 -8.50 -13.05 5.75
N GLY A 227 -7.95 -11.83 5.70
CA GLY A 227 -7.17 -11.26 6.80
C GLY A 227 -8.01 -11.06 8.05
N GLY A 228 -9.25 -10.59 7.89
CA GLY A 228 -10.21 -10.44 8.97
C GLY A 228 -10.57 -11.78 9.61
N ALA A 229 -10.86 -12.80 8.80
CA ALA A 229 -11.16 -14.15 9.29
C ALA A 229 -10.00 -14.72 10.14
N TYR A 230 -8.75 -14.48 9.75
CA TYR A 230 -7.58 -14.88 10.54
C TYR A 230 -7.57 -14.25 11.94
N ALA A 231 -7.92 -12.97 12.07
CA ALA A 231 -7.86 -12.23 13.34
C ALA A 231 -8.74 -12.85 14.44
N TRP A 232 -9.76 -13.63 14.05
CA TRP A 232 -10.65 -14.34 14.97
C TRP A 232 -10.16 -15.75 15.36
N THR A 233 -9.05 -16.22 14.81
CA THR A 233 -8.55 -17.58 15.05
C THR A 233 -7.73 -17.68 16.34
N SER A 234 -7.72 -18.85 16.98
CA SER A 234 -6.88 -19.15 18.14
C SER A 234 -5.38 -18.98 17.85
N SER A 235 -4.96 -19.26 16.61
CA SER A 235 -3.60 -19.05 16.14
C SER A 235 -3.17 -17.59 16.20
N ALA A 236 -4.08 -16.65 15.89
CA ALA A 236 -3.82 -15.23 16.08
C ALA A 236 -3.54 -14.92 17.55
N PHE A 237 -4.41 -15.36 18.46
CA PHE A 237 -4.23 -15.15 19.90
C PHE A 237 -2.96 -15.80 20.48
N ARG A 238 -2.49 -16.91 19.90
CA ARG A 238 -1.28 -17.60 20.35
C ARG A 238 -0.01 -16.78 20.10
N ASN A 239 0.08 -16.10 18.96
CA ASN A 239 1.25 -15.30 18.59
C ASN A 239 1.34 -13.98 19.39
N PHE A 240 0.23 -13.50 19.97
CA PHE A 240 0.17 -12.21 20.66
C PHE A 240 0.00 -12.34 22.19
N ARG A 241 0.61 -13.37 22.78
CA ARG A 241 0.72 -13.46 24.25
C ARG A 241 1.71 -12.42 24.77
N ARG A 242 1.51 -11.97 26.01
CA ARG A 242 2.50 -11.12 26.71
C ARG A 242 3.86 -11.81 26.64
N GLU A 243 4.84 -11.08 26.12
CA GLU A 243 6.24 -11.46 26.19
C GLU A 243 6.65 -11.61 27.65
N ASN A 244 7.24 -12.75 27.99
CA ASN A 244 7.74 -13.06 29.33
C ASN A 244 9.24 -12.74 29.47
N TYR A 245 9.78 -11.82 28.66
CA TYR A 245 11.17 -11.40 28.80
C TYR A 245 11.32 -10.56 30.07
N SER A 246 11.87 -11.17 31.11
CA SER A 246 12.38 -10.44 32.27
C SER A 246 13.76 -9.89 31.92
N ALA A 247 13.93 -8.57 31.90
CA ALA A 247 15.26 -7.98 31.84
C ALA A 247 16.05 -8.39 33.10
N LYS A 248 17.00 -9.31 32.95
CA LYS A 248 17.97 -9.63 34.00
C LYS A 248 19.09 -8.61 33.93
N THR A 249 19.07 -7.62 34.81
CA THR A 249 20.26 -6.82 35.08
C THR A 249 21.25 -7.71 35.82
N ASN A 250 22.28 -8.19 35.13
CA ASN A 250 23.40 -8.83 35.80
C ASN A 250 24.13 -7.74 36.60
N PRO A 251 24.19 -7.83 37.94
CA PRO A 251 25.02 -6.92 38.72
C PRO A 251 26.46 -7.14 38.26
N THR A 252 27.09 -6.09 37.73
CA THR A 252 28.53 -6.10 37.51
C THR A 252 29.18 -5.90 38.87
N ASP A 253 29.51 -6.99 39.55
CA ASP A 253 30.25 -6.94 40.80
C ASP A 253 31.67 -6.44 40.53
N ALA A 254 31.95 -5.26 41.07
CA ALA A 254 33.28 -4.68 41.13
C ALA A 254 34.14 -5.47 42.13
N SER A 255 35.23 -6.05 41.62
CA SER A 255 36.46 -6.48 42.31
C SER A 255 36.37 -7.58 43.39
N THR A 256 37.14 -8.68 43.22
CA THR A 256 38.47 -8.89 43.86
C THR A 256 38.92 -10.38 43.75
N ASN A 257 40.10 -10.58 43.14
CA ASN A 257 41.13 -11.65 43.28
C ASN A 257 40.81 -13.18 43.30
N GLN A 258 41.47 -13.88 42.35
CA GLN A 258 41.78 -15.33 42.18
C GLN A 258 42.71 -15.94 43.28
N PRO A 259 43.14 -17.24 43.26
CA PRO A 259 42.81 -18.43 42.42
C PRO A 259 42.70 -19.81 43.18
N GLU A 260 42.42 -20.89 42.42
CA GLU A 260 42.95 -22.28 42.52
C GLU A 260 41.93 -23.45 42.62
N GLY A 261 42.07 -24.43 41.69
CA GLY A 261 42.10 -25.86 42.03
C GLY A 261 41.03 -26.81 41.45
N ALA A 262 41.39 -27.56 40.38
CA ALA A 262 41.04 -28.97 40.06
C ALA A 262 39.54 -29.39 39.94
N ALA A 263 39.08 -30.35 39.13
CA ALA A 263 39.53 -31.20 38.02
C ALA A 263 38.25 -31.91 37.51
N ASN A 264 38.26 -32.31 36.23
CA ASN A 264 37.41 -33.27 35.51
C ASN A 264 36.40 -34.13 36.31
N THR A 265 35.18 -34.34 35.78
CA THR A 265 34.83 -35.55 35.00
C THR A 265 33.42 -35.50 34.37
N GLU A 266 33.42 -35.98 33.11
CA GLU A 266 32.45 -36.89 32.46
C GLU A 266 31.04 -36.42 32.09
N ASP A 267 30.93 -36.19 30.78
CA ASP A 267 29.76 -36.45 29.95
C ASP A 267 29.10 -37.80 30.25
N THR A 268 27.78 -37.83 30.22
CA THR A 268 27.05 -38.99 29.71
C THR A 268 25.87 -38.48 28.90
N GLU A 269 26.06 -38.51 27.58
CA GLU A 269 24.99 -38.48 26.60
C GLU A 269 24.07 -39.68 26.82
N GLN A 270 22.76 -39.42 26.83
CA GLN A 270 21.81 -40.39 26.33
C GLN A 270 20.79 -39.65 25.45
N ASP A 271 20.99 -39.92 24.17
CA ASP A 271 20.24 -39.54 22.97
C ASP A 271 18.83 -40.12 22.98
N ASP A 272 17.87 -39.32 22.53
CA ASP A 272 16.75 -39.76 21.70
C ASP A 272 16.19 -38.52 20.97
N THR A 273 16.82 -38.26 19.83
CA THR A 273 16.32 -37.61 18.61
C THR A 273 14.83 -37.29 18.52
N ASP A 274 14.50 -36.02 18.27
CA ASP A 274 13.89 -35.65 16.99
C ASP A 274 14.30 -34.22 16.62
N ILE A 275 15.02 -34.16 15.51
CA ILE A 275 15.62 -32.98 14.89
C ILE A 275 14.54 -32.27 14.08
N ASP A 276 14.28 -31.01 14.39
CA ASP A 276 13.99 -30.01 13.35
C ASP A 276 14.94 -28.84 13.60
N GLU A 277 16.05 -28.85 12.86
CA GLU A 277 17.02 -27.76 12.74
C GLU A 277 16.32 -26.50 12.27
N LEU A 278 15.92 -25.64 13.21
CA LEU A 278 15.82 -24.22 12.94
C LEU A 278 17.21 -23.64 13.18
N ASN A 279 17.97 -23.47 12.10
CA ASN A 279 19.09 -22.55 12.04
C ASN A 279 18.61 -21.18 12.56
N GLU A 280 18.84 -20.90 13.83
CA GLU A 280 18.75 -19.56 14.41
C GLU A 280 19.88 -18.74 13.80
N THR A 281 19.64 -18.24 12.60
CA THR A 281 20.36 -17.07 12.11
C THR A 281 19.81 -15.91 12.94
N GLU A 282 20.68 -15.20 13.66
CA GLU A 282 20.32 -14.00 14.39
C GLU A 282 19.41 -13.09 13.54
N PRO A 283 18.42 -12.39 14.13
CA PRO A 283 17.53 -11.56 13.35
C PRO A 283 18.34 -10.47 12.64
N SER A 284 18.58 -10.68 11.35
CA SER A 284 19.06 -9.64 10.46
C SER A 284 18.12 -8.45 10.58
N SER A 285 18.70 -7.26 10.67
CA SER A 285 17.96 -6.04 10.87
C SER A 285 16.87 -5.89 9.80
N ILE A 286 15.77 -5.25 10.16
CA ILE A 286 14.62 -4.95 9.27
C ILE A 286 14.99 -4.16 7.99
N PHE A 287 16.26 -3.75 7.86
CA PHE A 287 16.81 -2.95 6.77
C PHE A 287 17.70 -3.74 5.79
N ASP A 288 17.89 -5.06 5.96
CA ASP A 288 18.56 -5.91 4.95
C ASP A 288 17.55 -6.40 3.90
N LEU A 289 17.02 -5.46 3.12
CA LEU A 289 16.33 -5.79 1.86
C LEU A 289 17.36 -5.82 0.72
N ASP A 290 17.29 -6.90 -0.07
CA ASP A 290 18.15 -7.20 -1.22
C ASP A 290 18.52 -5.95 -2.03
N LEU A 291 19.77 -5.53 -1.88
CA LEU A 291 20.37 -4.32 -2.44
C LEU A 291 20.81 -4.45 -3.91
N ASP A 292 20.34 -5.49 -4.60
CA ASP A 292 20.83 -5.90 -5.92
C ASP A 292 19.96 -5.41 -7.09
N ALA A 293 18.91 -4.63 -6.83
CA ALA A 293 18.21 -3.89 -7.87
C ALA A 293 18.92 -2.55 -8.12
N GLU A 294 19.41 -2.35 -9.34
CA GLU A 294 20.04 -1.11 -9.79
C GLU A 294 18.99 0.03 -9.78
N ILE A 295 18.93 0.79 -8.67
CA ILE A 295 18.00 1.93 -8.48
C ILE A 295 18.43 3.05 -9.42
N THR A 296 17.51 3.50 -10.27
CA THR A 296 17.78 4.59 -11.22
C THR A 296 17.24 5.91 -10.71
N GLY A 297 17.77 7.04 -11.19
CA GLY A 297 17.33 8.38 -10.78
C GLY A 297 15.83 8.69 -11.04
N GLU A 298 15.13 7.88 -11.84
CA GLU A 298 13.67 7.95 -12.02
C GLU A 298 12.89 7.37 -10.83
N ASP A 299 13.43 6.38 -10.11
CA ASP A 299 12.81 5.82 -8.89
C ASP A 299 12.74 6.86 -7.76
N LEU A 300 13.52 7.94 -7.86
CA LEU A 300 13.65 9.00 -6.84
C LEU A 300 12.66 10.17 -7.03
N GLY A 301 11.78 10.11 -8.05
CA GLY A 301 10.61 11.01 -8.20
C GLY A 301 10.96 12.50 -8.14
N LEU A 302 11.88 12.93 -9.01
CA LEU A 302 12.29 14.32 -9.14
C LEU A 302 11.36 15.08 -10.12
N ASP A 303 10.14 15.38 -9.69
CA ASP A 303 9.31 16.35 -10.43
C ASP A 303 9.65 17.77 -10.00
N ARG A 304 10.30 18.51 -10.91
CA ARG A 304 10.36 19.97 -10.87
C ARG A 304 9.06 20.54 -11.43
N ASP A 305 8.60 21.59 -10.76
CA ASP A 305 7.67 22.61 -11.24
C ASP A 305 6.21 22.20 -11.40
N THR A 306 5.35 22.77 -10.55
CA THR A 306 4.37 23.79 -10.96
C THR A 306 3.57 24.28 -9.75
N ALA A 307 3.22 25.56 -9.82
CA ALA A 307 2.81 26.41 -8.71
C ALA A 307 1.49 25.98 -8.06
N GLY A 308 1.43 26.18 -6.74
CA GLY A 308 0.24 25.95 -5.94
C GLY A 308 -0.80 27.05 -6.09
N ASN A 309 -2.05 26.73 -5.73
CA ASN A 309 -3.02 27.68 -5.19
C ASN A 309 -4.09 26.97 -4.35
N VAL A 310 -4.73 27.76 -3.48
CA VAL A 310 -5.80 27.40 -2.54
C VAL A 310 -7.09 27.10 -3.30
N VAL A 311 -7.82 26.06 -2.90
CA VAL A 311 -8.95 25.50 -3.67
C VAL A 311 -10.23 26.31 -3.42
N ASP A 312 -10.66 27.04 -4.45
CA ASP A 312 -12.00 27.64 -4.60
C ASP A 312 -12.89 26.68 -5.44
N LEU A 313 -14.21 26.73 -5.27
CA LEU A 313 -15.17 25.87 -5.97
C LEU A 313 -15.09 26.08 -7.50
N SER A 314 -14.76 27.30 -7.92
CA SER A 314 -14.47 27.63 -9.31
C SER A 314 -13.24 26.88 -9.84
N THR A 315 -12.23 26.62 -9.01
CA THR A 315 -11.02 25.86 -9.35
C THR A 315 -11.28 24.36 -9.52
N VAL A 316 -12.23 23.77 -8.77
CA VAL A 316 -12.59 22.35 -8.93
C VAL A 316 -13.40 22.12 -10.20
N VAL A 317 -14.35 23.02 -10.49
CA VAL A 317 -15.12 22.99 -11.73
C VAL A 317 -14.23 23.30 -12.93
N GLN A 318 -13.28 24.24 -12.78
CA GLN A 318 -12.28 24.56 -13.79
C GLN A 318 -11.30 23.41 -13.98
N ALA A 319 -10.83 22.73 -12.93
CA ALA A 319 -9.99 21.53 -13.07
C ALA A 319 -10.77 20.37 -13.73
N MET A 320 -12.06 20.21 -13.43
CA MET A 320 -12.90 19.23 -14.14
C MET A 320 -13.14 19.62 -15.60
N ARG A 321 -13.20 20.92 -15.93
CA ARG A 321 -13.29 21.39 -17.32
C ARG A 321 -11.94 21.31 -18.04
N GLU A 322 -10.83 21.64 -17.41
CA GLU A 322 -9.48 21.49 -17.95
C GLU A 322 -9.14 20.01 -18.16
N ILE A 323 -9.58 19.10 -17.28
CA ILE A 323 -9.50 17.65 -17.52
C ILE A 323 -10.39 17.20 -18.69
N ILE A 324 -11.39 17.98 -19.10
CA ILE A 324 -12.27 17.67 -20.25
C ILE A 324 -11.79 18.38 -21.54
N ASP A 325 -11.15 19.54 -21.42
CA ASP A 325 -10.71 20.40 -22.53
C ASP A 325 -9.22 20.19 -22.91
N ASP A 326 -8.39 19.64 -22.01
CA ASP A 326 -7.03 19.17 -22.33
C ASP A 326 -7.01 17.71 -22.86
N LEU A 327 -8.18 17.03 -22.92
CA LEU A 327 -8.43 15.73 -23.59
C LEU A 327 -8.61 15.84 -25.11
#